data_AF-A0A6N9TN33-F1
#
_entry.id   AF-A0A6N9TN33-F1
#
_cell.length_a   1.000
_cell.length_b   1.000
_cell.length_c   1.000
_cell.angle_alpha   90.00
_cell.angle_beta   90.00
_cell.angle_gamma   90.00
#
_symmetry.space_group_name_H-M   'P 1'
#
loop_
_entity.id
_entity.type
_entity.pdbx_description
1 polymer ?
#
loop_
_entity_poly.entity_id
_entity_poly.type
_entity_poly.pdbx_seq_one_letter_code
_entity_poly.pdbx_strand_id
1 'polypeptide(L)'
;PPPARGLLRDLLGPGLEGPGGRRYGLADLPRTLKLALAQTSDDPELLAALAALACELEPGGGIGFRPGPSGEPRPLVHDHDLFEVVLNNPALPDAIKRAMALNPGVQGRNPVVGEYLDPGVTHVWEYLRANSYIPWGHYASNMAQDAVRYRLGDLSPRDMAGLRHLYYQRTFVQMAIELGLEVPGRGRRLSTDELEDLRRRVLDEVHRRREGGSPLPFTATMWGWNFGFDFSPSGYRLNATHQQIHQQFALVRPTVQAAGGGGETPSYAVGDQVAAFARRYRRAAGRDFFDAYIAAIRGNTRLDGRRGGPADLVIHEADGVLLHVPKAQRSQGEIQVLAAEPVGNVLEAGTRFRAALDRALWLAMRVLDRLGARMITVYEVSKRFDEAGTDQRLFYCFLPRHPQSPGAFSEWQQRWVTGHYPEDYAEACRRHAAGLLADLR
;
A
#
# COMPACT_ATOMS: atom_id res chain seq x y z
N PRO A 1 6.39 15.62 28.24
CA PRO A 1 7.24 14.76 29.11
C PRO A 1 8.72 15.12 28.93
N PRO A 2 9.52 15.25 30.00
CA PRO A 2 10.97 15.29 29.82
C PRO A 2 11.41 13.98 29.13
N PRO A 3 12.46 14.00 28.27
CA PRO A 3 12.98 12.77 27.70
C PRO A 3 13.31 11.82 28.85
N ALA A 4 12.75 10.62 28.80
CA ALA A 4 13.04 9.61 29.79
C ALA A 4 14.56 9.44 29.87
N ARG A 5 15.09 9.43 31.09
CA ARG A 5 16.41 8.87 31.36
C ARG A 5 16.46 7.49 30.69
N GLY A 6 17.59 7.15 30.05
CA GLY A 6 17.70 5.96 29.20
C GLY A 6 17.13 4.73 29.91
N LEU A 7 16.01 4.21 29.41
CA LEU A 7 15.32 3.05 29.94
C LEU A 7 16.27 1.85 29.98
N LEU A 8 17.22 1.77 29.03
CA LEU A 8 18.31 0.80 29.06
C LEU A 8 19.16 0.93 30.33
N ARG A 9 19.54 2.15 30.69
CA ARG A 9 20.38 2.45 31.86
C ARG A 9 19.67 2.17 33.17
N ASP A 10 18.35 2.38 33.20
CA ASP A 10 17.51 2.16 34.37
C ASP A 10 17.09 0.68 34.50
N LEU A 11 16.84 -0.05 33.40
CA LEU A 11 16.59 -1.50 33.38
C LEU A 11 17.86 -2.32 33.61
N LEU A 12 19.00 -1.86 33.09
CA LEU A 12 20.28 -2.60 33.05
C LEU A 12 21.40 -1.87 33.81
N GLY A 13 21.07 -1.10 34.86
CA GLY A 13 22.03 -0.45 35.75
C GLY A 13 22.95 -1.47 36.46
N PRO A 14 23.06 -1.55 37.80
CA PRO A 14 23.88 -2.59 38.42
C PRO A 14 23.44 -4.06 38.13
N GLY A 15 22.45 -4.26 37.26
CA GLY A 15 21.87 -5.53 36.85
C GLY A 15 20.63 -5.83 37.67
N LEU A 16 19.57 -6.35 37.03
CA LEU A 16 18.53 -7.06 37.78
C LEU A 16 19.23 -8.27 38.41
N GLU A 17 19.36 -8.29 39.74
CA GLU A 17 19.94 -9.42 40.46
C GLU A 17 18.82 -10.39 40.85
N GLY A 18 18.91 -11.63 40.37
CA GLY A 18 18.01 -12.70 40.77
C GLY A 18 18.63 -13.62 41.83
N PRO A 19 17.96 -14.75 42.13
CA PRO A 19 18.41 -15.69 43.14
C PRO A 19 19.87 -16.13 42.91
N GLY A 20 20.68 -16.10 43.96
CA GLY A 20 22.09 -16.49 43.90
C GLY A 20 23.05 -15.43 43.32
N GLY A 21 22.62 -14.17 43.19
CA GLY A 21 23.48 -13.08 42.70
C GLY A 21 23.68 -13.09 41.19
N ARG A 22 22.89 -13.87 40.45
CA ARG A 22 22.91 -13.83 38.98
C ARG A 22 22.39 -12.48 38.51
N ARG A 23 23.18 -11.79 37.70
CA ARG A 23 22.78 -10.57 37.00
C ARG A 23 22.12 -10.92 35.67
N TYR A 24 20.98 -10.31 35.41
CA TYR A 24 20.22 -10.46 34.17
C TYR A 24 20.42 -9.24 33.28
N GLY A 25 20.70 -9.48 32.00
CA GLY A 25 20.83 -8.47 30.97
C GLY A 25 19.68 -8.50 29.96
N LEU A 26 19.76 -7.63 28.94
CA LEU A 26 18.76 -7.55 27.86
C LEU A 26 18.56 -8.89 27.14
N ALA A 27 19.65 -9.66 26.96
CA ALA A 27 19.63 -10.96 26.31
C ALA A 27 18.83 -12.01 27.09
N ASP A 28 18.82 -11.91 28.43
CA ASP A 28 18.11 -12.82 29.32
C ASP A 28 16.59 -12.53 29.39
N LEU A 29 16.13 -11.40 28.85
CA LEU A 29 14.70 -11.08 28.86
C LEU A 29 13.91 -12.07 28.00
N PRO A 30 12.70 -12.48 28.45
CA PRO A 30 11.76 -13.21 27.62
C PRO A 30 11.54 -12.54 26.27
N ARG A 31 11.42 -13.35 25.22
CA ARG A 31 11.24 -12.87 23.84
C ARG A 31 10.09 -11.88 23.70
N THR A 32 8.95 -12.14 24.33
CA THR A 32 7.78 -11.24 24.34
C THR A 32 8.11 -9.85 24.90
N LEU A 33 8.93 -9.76 25.96
CA LEU A 33 9.37 -8.46 26.47
C LEU A 33 10.33 -7.76 25.50
N LYS A 34 11.25 -8.50 24.86
CA LYS A 34 12.13 -7.93 23.83
C LYS A 34 11.34 -7.36 22.65
N LEU A 35 10.32 -8.08 22.18
CA LEU A 35 9.42 -7.62 21.12
C LEU A 35 8.62 -6.37 21.55
N ALA A 36 8.06 -6.37 22.76
CA ALA A 36 7.35 -5.20 23.29
C ALA A 36 8.27 -3.97 23.37
N LEU A 37 9.47 -4.12 23.93
CA LEU A 37 10.46 -3.05 24.01
C LEU A 37 10.89 -2.58 22.61
N ALA A 38 11.16 -3.50 21.68
CA ALA A 38 11.50 -3.17 20.31
C ALA A 38 10.40 -2.36 19.60
N GLN A 39 9.14 -2.64 19.91
CA GLN A 39 8.00 -1.98 19.31
C GLN A 39 7.68 -0.61 19.92
N THR A 40 7.75 -0.48 21.25
CA THR A 40 7.20 0.68 21.96
C THR A 40 8.25 1.63 22.53
N SER A 41 9.52 1.23 22.60
CA SER A 41 10.59 2.08 23.14
C SER A 41 10.88 3.28 22.23
N ASP A 42 11.17 4.42 22.85
CA ASP A 42 11.74 5.62 22.22
C ASP A 42 13.24 5.82 22.57
N ASP A 43 13.83 4.92 23.36
CA ASP A 43 15.25 4.91 23.72
C ASP A 43 16.11 4.35 22.57
N PRO A 44 16.95 5.19 21.91
CA PRO A 44 17.77 4.75 20.79
C PRO A 44 18.89 3.78 21.18
N GLU A 45 19.41 3.86 22.41
CA GLU A 45 20.46 2.95 22.89
C GLU A 45 19.87 1.56 23.13
N LEU A 46 18.67 1.49 23.72
CA LEU A 46 17.94 0.22 23.89
C LEU A 46 17.64 -0.43 22.54
N LEU A 47 17.16 0.34 21.56
CA LEU A 47 16.85 -0.18 20.23
C LEU A 47 18.11 -0.65 19.48
N ALA A 48 19.23 0.06 19.62
CA ALA A 48 20.51 -0.39 19.10
C ALA A 48 20.96 -1.73 19.71
N ALA A 49 20.81 -1.88 21.02
CA ALA A 49 21.13 -3.13 21.71
C ALA A 49 20.21 -4.29 21.27
N LEU A 50 18.90 -4.03 21.09
CA LEU A 50 17.95 -5.02 20.54
C LEU A 50 18.28 -5.40 19.10
N ALA A 51 18.72 -4.45 18.26
CA ALA A 51 19.18 -4.73 16.90
C ALA A 51 20.40 -5.66 16.89
N ALA A 52 21.38 -5.42 17.78
CA ALA A 52 22.55 -6.29 17.92
C ALA A 52 22.22 -7.71 18.45
N LEU A 53 21.11 -7.86 19.19
CA LEU A 53 20.61 -9.19 19.57
C LEU A 53 19.86 -9.88 18.42
N ALA A 54 19.24 -9.10 17.52
CA ALA A 54 18.45 -9.61 16.42
C ALA A 54 19.29 -10.08 15.23
N CYS A 55 20.43 -9.44 14.97
CA CYS A 55 21.33 -9.75 13.85
C CYS A 55 22.79 -9.36 14.13
N GLU A 56 23.69 -9.89 13.30
CA GLU A 56 25.12 -9.53 13.31
C GLU A 56 25.37 -8.28 12.43
N LEU A 57 25.78 -7.18 13.06
CA LEU A 57 26.16 -5.93 12.37
C LEU A 57 27.67 -5.88 12.12
N GLU A 58 28.06 -5.60 10.88
CA GLU A 58 29.46 -5.56 10.47
C GLU A 58 30.11 -4.18 10.77
N PRO A 59 31.39 -4.13 11.20
CA PRO A 59 32.10 -2.87 11.49
C PRO A 59 32.17 -1.88 10.32
N GLY A 60 32.05 -2.36 9.08
CA GLY A 60 32.04 -1.56 7.85
C GLY A 60 30.66 -1.02 7.43
N GLY A 61 29.60 -1.32 8.19
CA GLY A 61 28.23 -0.94 7.88
C GLY A 61 27.53 -1.98 7.00
N GLY A 62 26.58 -2.71 7.59
CA GLY A 62 25.83 -3.78 6.94
C GLY A 62 25.49 -4.89 7.93
N ILE A 63 24.89 -5.96 7.43
CA ILE A 63 24.70 -7.20 8.18
C ILE A 63 25.68 -8.27 7.69
N GLY A 64 26.11 -9.13 8.59
CA GLY A 64 26.93 -10.28 8.24
C GLY A 64 26.16 -11.30 7.39
N PHE A 65 26.89 -12.06 6.57
CA PHE A 65 26.33 -13.11 5.72
C PHE A 65 27.05 -14.43 5.94
N ARG A 66 26.30 -15.53 5.90
CA ARG A 66 26.85 -16.89 5.84
C ARG A 66 26.41 -17.60 4.55
N PRO A 67 27.21 -18.55 4.04
CA PRO A 67 26.75 -19.42 2.97
C PRO A 67 25.53 -20.25 3.41
N GLY A 68 24.49 -20.25 2.60
CA GLY A 68 23.35 -21.15 2.73
C GLY A 68 23.64 -22.55 2.16
N PRO A 69 22.69 -23.49 2.28
CA PRO A 69 22.86 -24.88 1.84
C PRO A 69 23.22 -25.02 0.35
N SER A 70 22.84 -24.07 -0.50
CA SER A 70 23.16 -24.04 -1.93
C SER A 70 24.23 -23.00 -2.30
N GLY A 71 24.99 -22.51 -1.31
CA GLY A 71 26.01 -21.47 -1.47
C GLY A 71 25.41 -20.06 -1.61
N GLU A 72 24.10 -19.90 -1.46
CA GLU A 72 23.46 -18.60 -1.51
C GLU A 72 23.77 -17.78 -0.25
N PRO A 73 24.10 -16.48 -0.35
CA PRO A 73 24.36 -15.67 0.84
C PRO A 73 23.08 -15.54 1.66
N ARG A 74 23.14 -15.94 2.93
CA ARG A 74 22.06 -15.79 3.91
C ARG A 74 22.44 -14.77 4.97
N PRO A 75 21.59 -13.76 5.24
CA PRO A 75 21.87 -12.78 6.26
C PRO A 75 21.93 -13.45 7.65
N LEU A 76 22.84 -12.98 8.50
CA LEU A 76 23.02 -13.44 9.88
C LEU A 76 22.00 -12.77 10.80
N VAL A 77 20.74 -13.20 10.66
CA VAL A 77 19.62 -12.81 11.54
C VAL A 77 19.35 -13.95 12.52
N HIS A 78 19.40 -13.66 13.82
CA HIS A 78 19.22 -14.62 14.91
C HIS A 78 17.76 -14.73 15.37
N ASP A 79 17.03 -13.60 15.38
CA ASP A 79 15.58 -13.57 15.66
C ASP A 79 14.90 -12.67 14.61
N HIS A 80 14.23 -13.32 13.65
CA HIS A 80 13.63 -12.65 12.50
C HIS A 80 12.52 -11.66 12.89
N ASP A 81 11.66 -12.02 13.85
CA ASP A 81 10.58 -11.12 14.23
C ASP A 81 11.12 -9.93 15.01
N LEU A 82 12.10 -10.16 15.92
CA LEU A 82 12.75 -9.05 16.62
C LEU A 82 13.45 -8.10 15.65
N PHE A 83 14.09 -8.65 14.62
CA PHE A 83 14.72 -7.89 13.54
C PHE A 83 13.69 -7.02 12.80
N GLU A 84 12.56 -7.59 12.36
CA GLU A 84 11.53 -6.82 11.65
C GLU A 84 10.90 -5.74 12.56
N VAL A 85 10.64 -6.06 13.82
CA VAL A 85 10.03 -5.13 14.78
C VAL A 85 10.96 -3.94 15.06
N VAL A 86 12.22 -4.20 15.38
CA VAL A 86 13.17 -3.13 15.72
C VAL A 86 13.48 -2.26 14.49
N LEU A 87 13.60 -2.86 13.30
CA LEU A 87 13.85 -2.12 12.05
C LEU A 87 12.72 -1.15 11.72
N ASN A 88 11.48 -1.51 12.05
CA ASN A 88 10.31 -0.67 11.80
C ASN A 88 10.03 0.36 12.92
N ASN A 89 10.83 0.39 13.99
CA ASN A 89 10.70 1.39 15.06
C ASN A 89 11.29 2.75 14.62
N PRO A 90 10.50 3.85 14.64
CA PRO A 90 10.97 5.18 14.25
C PRO A 90 12.18 5.70 15.06
N ALA A 91 12.32 5.31 16.32
CA ALA A 91 13.38 5.76 17.22
C ALA A 91 14.71 5.01 17.07
N LEU A 92 14.76 3.93 16.26
CA LEU A 92 16.03 3.25 15.95
C LEU A 92 16.96 4.22 15.19
N PRO A 93 18.24 4.36 15.55
CA PRO A 93 19.17 5.25 14.85
C PRO A 93 19.28 4.94 13.34
N ASP A 94 19.28 5.98 12.51
CA ASP A 94 19.30 5.84 11.05
C ASP A 94 20.54 5.09 10.53
N ALA A 95 21.70 5.26 11.18
CA ALA A 95 22.90 4.51 10.83
C ALA A 95 22.69 2.99 10.99
N ILE A 96 21.96 2.57 12.03
CA ILE A 96 21.66 1.15 12.30
C ILE A 96 20.58 0.66 11.34
N LYS A 97 19.51 1.43 11.12
CA LYS A 97 18.49 1.11 10.10
C LYS A 97 19.12 0.87 8.73
N ARG A 98 20.05 1.75 8.33
CA ARG A 98 20.79 1.61 7.07
C ARG A 98 21.64 0.34 7.05
N ALA A 99 22.38 0.04 8.12
CA ALA A 99 23.16 -1.18 8.21
C ALA A 99 22.26 -2.43 8.11
N MET A 100 21.14 -2.45 8.85
CA MET A 100 20.18 -3.55 8.85
C MET A 100 19.48 -3.75 7.50
N ALA A 101 19.18 -2.68 6.77
CA ALA A 101 18.36 -2.78 5.55
C ALA A 101 19.16 -2.88 4.24
N LEU A 102 20.41 -2.43 4.16
CA LEU A 102 20.97 -1.96 2.87
C LEU A 102 22.25 -2.61 2.35
N ASN A 103 23.08 -3.23 3.18
CA ASN A 103 24.37 -3.72 2.72
C ASN A 103 24.58 -5.21 3.03
N PRO A 104 24.47 -6.08 2.01
CA PRO A 104 23.53 -6.10 0.88
C PRO A 104 22.11 -6.50 1.30
N GLY A 105 21.09 -5.94 0.62
CA GLY A 105 19.71 -5.83 1.12
C GLY A 105 19.02 -7.09 1.64
N VAL A 106 18.44 -6.98 2.83
CA VAL A 106 17.49 -7.95 3.44
C VAL A 106 16.25 -8.18 2.57
N GLN A 107 16.04 -7.35 1.54
CA GLN A 107 15.00 -7.54 0.54
C GLN A 107 15.25 -8.71 -0.43
N GLY A 108 16.36 -9.43 -0.27
CA GLY A 108 16.66 -10.67 -0.98
C GLY A 108 17.18 -10.44 -2.41
N ARG A 109 17.15 -11.49 -3.24
CA ARG A 109 17.70 -11.49 -4.61
C ARG A 109 16.83 -10.77 -5.65
N ASN A 110 15.90 -9.93 -5.22
CA ASN A 110 14.94 -9.29 -6.12
C ASN A 110 15.60 -8.08 -6.78
N PRO A 111 15.73 -8.05 -8.12
CA PRO A 111 16.41 -6.96 -8.79
C PRO A 111 15.57 -5.68 -8.69
N VAL A 112 16.28 -4.55 -8.55
CA VAL A 112 15.71 -3.22 -8.78
C VAL A 112 15.50 -3.07 -10.28
N VAL A 113 14.28 -2.75 -10.68
CA VAL A 113 13.84 -2.66 -12.09
C VAL A 113 13.26 -1.30 -12.45
N GLY A 114 13.17 -0.38 -11.48
CA GLY A 114 12.74 1.00 -11.68
C GLY A 114 13.17 1.90 -10.52
N GLU A 115 13.35 3.18 -10.81
CA GLU A 115 13.79 4.20 -9.86
C GLU A 115 13.04 5.51 -10.11
N TYR A 116 12.59 6.13 -9.03
CA TYR A 116 12.15 7.52 -9.05
C TYR A 116 12.96 8.29 -8.02
N LEU A 117 13.85 9.16 -8.51
CA LEU A 117 14.66 10.04 -7.67
C LEU A 117 14.30 11.50 -7.94
N ASP A 118 13.97 12.21 -6.86
CA ASP A 118 13.87 13.66 -6.80
C ASP A 118 14.79 14.11 -5.65
N PRO A 119 16.04 14.50 -5.93
CA PRO A 119 17.08 14.67 -4.92
C PRO A 119 16.67 15.60 -3.77
N GLY A 120 16.85 15.11 -2.53
CA GLY A 120 16.48 15.85 -1.32
C GLY A 120 14.98 15.91 -1.02
N VAL A 121 14.13 15.34 -1.89
CA VAL A 121 12.68 15.36 -1.74
C VAL A 121 12.14 13.94 -1.54
N THR A 122 12.33 13.07 -2.53
CA THR A 122 11.83 11.69 -2.49
C THR A 122 12.71 10.75 -3.30
N HIS A 123 12.72 9.48 -2.90
CA HIS A 123 13.44 8.44 -3.59
C HIS A 123 12.68 7.13 -3.42
N VAL A 124 12.37 6.46 -4.53
CA VAL A 124 11.53 5.25 -4.59
C VAL A 124 12.19 4.23 -5.50
N TRP A 125 12.27 2.99 -5.04
CA TRP A 125 12.69 1.84 -5.84
C TRP A 125 11.50 0.98 -6.23
N GLU A 126 11.56 0.38 -7.42
CA GLU A 126 10.70 -0.71 -7.86
C GLU A 126 11.51 -2.00 -7.95
N TYR A 127 10.99 -3.07 -7.36
CA TYR A 127 11.60 -4.40 -7.34
C TYR A 127 10.75 -5.40 -8.11
N LEU A 128 11.40 -6.31 -8.84
CA LEU A 128 10.72 -7.47 -9.41
C LEU A 128 10.75 -8.64 -8.43
N ARG A 129 9.58 -9.06 -7.96
CA ARG A 129 9.38 -10.21 -7.08
C ARG A 129 8.99 -11.43 -7.91
N ALA A 130 10.00 -12.15 -8.43
CA ALA A 130 9.80 -13.36 -9.23
C ALA A 130 9.33 -14.57 -8.40
N ASN A 131 9.75 -14.65 -7.13
CA ASN A 131 9.36 -15.73 -6.20
C ASN A 131 8.10 -15.33 -5.41
N SER A 132 6.98 -15.17 -6.10
CA SER A 132 5.72 -14.75 -5.49
C SER A 132 4.63 -15.82 -5.60
N TYR A 133 3.62 -15.72 -4.73
CA TYR A 133 2.35 -16.45 -4.88
C TYR A 133 1.56 -16.02 -6.12
N ILE A 134 1.90 -14.87 -6.72
CA ILE A 134 1.40 -14.43 -8.02
C ILE A 134 2.19 -15.19 -9.09
N PRO A 135 1.57 -16.10 -9.89
CA PRO A 135 2.29 -17.12 -10.65
C PRO A 135 3.32 -16.61 -11.66
N TRP A 136 3.16 -15.39 -12.17
CA TRP A 136 4.09 -14.74 -13.12
C TRP A 136 4.92 -13.63 -12.48
N GLY A 137 5.00 -13.62 -11.16
CA GLY A 137 5.66 -12.57 -10.38
C GLY A 137 4.83 -11.29 -10.26
N HIS A 138 5.35 -10.35 -9.47
CA HIS A 138 4.79 -9.01 -9.33
C HIS A 138 5.89 -7.98 -9.13
N TYR A 139 5.52 -6.72 -9.28
CA TYR A 139 6.36 -5.59 -8.97
C TYR A 139 6.00 -5.06 -7.59
N ALA A 140 6.98 -4.57 -6.87
CA ALA A 140 6.75 -3.90 -5.60
C ALA A 140 7.53 -2.59 -5.58
N SER A 141 6.84 -1.49 -5.32
CA SER A 141 7.49 -0.19 -5.13
C SER A 141 7.55 0.15 -3.65
N ASN A 142 8.70 0.66 -3.21
CA ASN A 142 8.90 1.12 -1.84
C ASN A 142 9.81 2.34 -1.80
N MET A 143 9.70 3.11 -0.72
CA MET A 143 10.65 4.18 -0.44
C MET A 143 12.06 3.62 -0.40
N ALA A 144 12.98 4.34 -1.02
CA ALA A 144 14.39 4.06 -0.95
C ALA A 144 14.91 4.30 0.48
N GLN A 145 16.12 3.82 0.68
CA GLN A 145 16.79 3.78 1.97
C GLN A 145 17.00 5.10 2.69
N ASP A 146 17.12 6.15 1.92
CA ASP A 146 17.36 7.54 2.30
C ASP A 146 16.05 8.33 2.40
N ALA A 147 14.91 7.71 2.08
CA ALA A 147 13.60 8.34 2.03
C ALA A 147 12.49 7.53 2.74
N VAL A 148 12.84 6.59 3.63
CA VAL A 148 11.84 5.77 4.35
C VAL A 148 10.87 6.67 5.14
N ARG A 149 9.57 6.35 5.09
CA ARG A 149 8.51 7.01 5.87
C ARG A 149 7.99 6.04 6.93
N TYR A 150 8.14 6.39 8.21
CA TYR A 150 7.66 5.55 9.31
C TYR A 150 6.28 5.93 9.79
N ARG A 151 5.81 7.12 9.45
CA ARG A 151 4.47 7.61 9.78
C ARG A 151 3.75 8.02 8.51
N LEU A 152 2.44 7.80 8.47
CA LEU A 152 1.60 8.29 7.37
C LEU A 152 1.71 9.81 7.24
N GLY A 153 1.83 10.51 8.37
CA GLY A 153 2.07 11.95 8.46
C GLY A 153 3.37 12.45 7.80
N ASP A 154 4.28 11.55 7.42
CA ASP A 154 5.52 11.91 6.72
C ASP A 154 5.39 11.73 5.19
N LEU A 155 4.30 11.12 4.70
CA LEU A 155 4.05 10.98 3.27
C LEU A 155 3.77 12.35 2.64
N SER A 156 4.63 12.74 1.70
CA SER A 156 4.46 13.95 0.89
C SER A 156 3.68 13.67 -0.41
N PRO A 157 3.14 14.70 -1.07
CA PRO A 157 2.59 14.56 -2.43
C PRO A 157 3.63 14.06 -3.44
N ARG A 158 4.91 14.39 -3.23
CA ARG A 158 6.03 13.95 -4.09
C ARG A 158 6.31 12.46 -3.92
N ASP A 159 6.24 11.94 -2.70
CA ASP A 159 6.33 10.48 -2.47
C ASP A 159 5.21 9.75 -3.20
N MET A 160 3.98 10.27 -3.14
CA MET A 160 2.85 9.70 -3.87
C MET A 160 3.09 9.73 -5.39
N ALA A 161 3.53 10.87 -5.93
CA ALA A 161 3.84 10.98 -7.34
C ALA A 161 4.92 9.99 -7.78
N GLY A 162 5.98 9.79 -6.98
CA GLY A 162 7.04 8.83 -7.28
C GLY A 162 6.56 7.39 -7.30
N LEU A 163 5.84 6.97 -6.25
CA LEU A 163 5.26 5.62 -6.15
C LEU A 163 4.29 5.32 -7.30
N ARG A 164 3.40 6.27 -7.61
CA ARG A 164 2.39 6.12 -8.66
C ARG A 164 3.01 6.20 -10.06
N HIS A 165 4.03 7.03 -10.26
CA HIS A 165 4.76 7.11 -11.52
C HIS A 165 5.38 5.76 -11.90
N LEU A 166 6.04 5.08 -10.96
CA LEU A 166 6.63 3.75 -11.23
C LEU A 166 5.56 2.72 -11.60
N TYR A 167 4.41 2.73 -10.91
CA TYR A 167 3.27 1.88 -11.25
C TYR A 167 2.73 2.14 -12.67
N TYR A 168 2.52 3.41 -13.05
CA TYR A 168 2.07 3.77 -14.39
C TYR A 168 3.10 3.39 -15.45
N GLN A 169 4.37 3.73 -15.22
CA GLN A 169 5.47 3.40 -16.11
C GLN A 169 5.55 1.91 -16.35
N ARG A 170 5.56 1.10 -15.29
CA ARG A 170 5.63 -0.34 -15.44
C ARG A 170 4.46 -0.91 -16.22
N THR A 171 3.25 -0.45 -15.90
CA THR A 171 2.04 -0.87 -16.60
C THR A 171 2.14 -0.58 -18.09
N PHE A 172 2.49 0.65 -18.47
CA PHE A 172 2.50 1.06 -19.88
C PHE A 172 3.69 0.47 -20.64
N VAL A 173 4.87 0.40 -20.04
CA VAL A 173 6.07 -0.20 -20.64
C VAL A 173 5.86 -1.70 -20.86
N GLN A 174 5.37 -2.43 -19.85
CA GLN A 174 5.19 -3.88 -20.01
C GLN A 174 4.08 -4.20 -21.02
N MET A 175 2.97 -3.45 -21.00
CA MET A 175 1.95 -3.56 -22.05
C MET A 175 2.52 -3.27 -23.44
N ALA A 176 3.29 -2.20 -23.61
CA ALA A 176 3.89 -1.83 -24.88
C ALA A 176 4.83 -2.93 -25.42
N ILE A 177 5.69 -3.49 -24.57
CA ILE A 177 6.61 -4.57 -24.95
C ILE A 177 5.83 -5.78 -25.48
N GLU A 178 4.83 -6.26 -24.74
CA GLU A 178 4.05 -7.44 -25.13
C GLU A 178 3.13 -7.18 -26.35
N LEU A 179 2.76 -5.92 -26.59
CA LEU A 179 2.03 -5.52 -27.79
C LEU A 179 2.95 -5.30 -29.00
N GLY A 180 4.28 -5.37 -28.84
CA GLY A 180 5.25 -5.16 -29.90
C GLY A 180 5.48 -3.68 -30.25
N LEU A 181 5.18 -2.76 -29.34
CA LEU A 181 5.35 -1.32 -29.51
C LEU A 181 6.75 -0.87 -29.04
N GLU A 182 7.27 0.20 -29.67
CA GLU A 182 8.53 0.79 -29.25
C GLU A 182 8.40 1.56 -27.92
N VAL A 183 9.26 1.19 -26.97
CA VAL A 183 9.38 1.86 -25.67
C VAL A 183 10.51 2.90 -25.73
N PRO A 184 10.22 4.19 -25.47
CA PRO A 184 11.25 5.21 -25.41
C PRO A 184 12.13 5.00 -24.17
N GLY A 185 13.35 5.55 -24.18
CA GLY A 185 14.14 5.71 -22.95
C GLY A 185 14.38 4.43 -22.14
N ARG A 186 14.74 3.31 -22.79
CA ARG A 186 15.03 2.04 -22.11
C ARG A 186 16.05 2.23 -20.98
N GLY A 187 15.75 1.69 -19.81
CA GLY A 187 16.66 1.70 -18.65
C GLY A 187 16.67 3.00 -17.86
N ARG A 188 15.80 3.97 -18.15
CA ARG A 188 15.63 5.18 -17.34
C ARG A 188 14.17 5.44 -16.98
N ARG A 189 13.96 6.35 -16.03
CA ARG A 189 12.66 6.97 -15.79
C ARG A 189 12.20 7.75 -17.02
N LEU A 190 10.96 7.52 -17.46
CA LEU A 190 10.29 8.28 -18.50
C LEU A 190 9.81 9.62 -17.95
N SER A 191 9.83 10.66 -18.78
CA SER A 191 9.16 11.91 -18.41
C SER A 191 7.64 11.72 -18.38
N THR A 192 6.92 12.65 -17.78
CA THR A 192 5.44 12.63 -17.78
C THR A 192 4.87 12.62 -19.20
N ASP A 193 5.49 13.35 -20.13
CA ASP A 193 5.04 13.45 -21.51
C ASP A 193 5.35 12.17 -22.30
N GLU A 194 6.56 11.63 -22.16
CA GLU A 194 6.94 10.34 -22.78
C GLU A 194 6.03 9.20 -22.30
N LEU A 195 5.69 9.21 -21.01
CA LEU A 195 4.80 8.24 -20.42
C LEU A 195 3.36 8.37 -20.95
N GLU A 196 2.89 9.59 -21.16
CA GLU A 196 1.57 9.87 -21.73
C GLU A 196 1.49 9.48 -23.21
N ASP A 197 2.53 9.76 -24.00
CA ASP A 197 2.61 9.35 -25.39
C ASP A 197 2.67 7.83 -25.52
N LEU A 198 3.41 7.14 -24.65
CA LEU A 198 3.42 5.69 -24.59
C LEU A 198 2.04 5.14 -24.22
N ARG A 199 1.36 5.72 -23.21
CA ARG A 199 0.01 5.32 -22.82
C ARG A 199 -0.97 5.39 -23.97
N ARG A 200 -0.96 6.50 -24.73
CA ARG A 200 -1.86 6.70 -25.88
C ARG A 200 -1.65 5.62 -26.93
N ARG A 201 -0.39 5.36 -27.33
CA ARG A 201 -0.05 4.29 -28.28
C ARG A 201 -0.50 2.90 -27.79
N VAL A 202 -0.31 2.61 -26.50
CA VAL A 202 -0.80 1.35 -25.89
C VAL A 202 -2.32 1.26 -25.95
N LEU A 203 -3.03 2.34 -25.59
CA LEU A 203 -4.49 2.37 -25.58
C LEU A 203 -5.07 2.20 -27.00
N ASP A 204 -4.49 2.88 -28.00
CA ASP A 204 -4.90 2.77 -29.40
C ASP A 204 -4.71 1.33 -29.91
N GLU A 205 -3.57 0.71 -29.60
CA GLU A 205 -3.30 -0.68 -29.97
C GLU A 205 -4.23 -1.68 -29.26
N VAL A 206 -4.55 -1.44 -27.98
CA VAL A 206 -5.56 -2.23 -27.24
C VAL A 206 -6.93 -2.13 -27.91
N HIS A 207 -7.37 -0.92 -28.29
CA HIS A 207 -8.63 -0.72 -29.01
C HIS A 207 -8.63 -1.44 -30.36
N ARG A 208 -7.57 -1.28 -31.15
CA ARG A 208 -7.42 -1.93 -32.45
C ARG A 208 -7.49 -3.46 -32.34
N ARG A 209 -6.81 -4.06 -31.36
CA ARG A 209 -6.85 -5.51 -31.14
C ARG A 209 -8.24 -5.98 -30.71
N ARG A 210 -8.88 -5.25 -29.80
CA ARG A 210 -10.24 -5.56 -29.34
C ARG A 210 -11.24 -5.54 -30.50
N GLU A 211 -11.22 -4.51 -31.33
CA GLU A 211 -12.09 -4.38 -32.52
C GLU A 211 -11.80 -5.46 -33.56
N GLY A 212 -10.53 -5.84 -33.73
CA GLY A 212 -10.11 -6.93 -34.61
C GLY A 212 -10.23 -8.33 -34.03
N GLY A 213 -10.72 -8.50 -32.79
CA GLY A 213 -10.81 -9.81 -32.11
C GLY A 213 -9.45 -10.46 -31.78
N SER A 214 -8.36 -9.71 -31.82
CA SER A 214 -7.03 -10.18 -31.44
C SER A 214 -6.88 -10.24 -29.91
N PRO A 215 -6.25 -11.29 -29.36
CA PRO A 215 -6.06 -11.39 -27.92
C PRO A 215 -5.10 -10.32 -27.39
N LEU A 216 -5.36 -9.87 -26.16
CA LEU A 216 -4.44 -9.02 -25.40
C LEU A 216 -3.51 -9.90 -24.53
N PRO A 217 -2.23 -9.51 -24.37
CA PRO A 217 -1.31 -10.22 -23.49
C PRO A 217 -1.71 -10.13 -22.01
N PHE A 218 -2.31 -9.00 -21.64
CA PHE A 218 -2.88 -8.76 -20.33
C PHE A 218 -4.22 -8.04 -20.46
N THR A 219 -5.11 -8.28 -19.52
CA THR A 219 -6.49 -7.79 -19.55
C THR A 219 -6.86 -6.97 -18.32
N ALA A 220 -6.01 -6.92 -17.28
CA ALA A 220 -6.25 -6.06 -16.13
C ALA A 220 -4.95 -5.70 -15.39
N THR A 221 -5.06 -4.76 -14.46
CA THR A 221 -4.10 -4.57 -13.38
C THR A 221 -4.61 -5.19 -12.09
N MET A 222 -3.69 -5.63 -11.25
CA MET A 222 -3.90 -5.85 -9.83
C MET A 222 -2.94 -4.92 -9.10
N TRP A 223 -3.46 -4.02 -8.27
CA TRP A 223 -2.65 -3.10 -7.47
C TRP A 223 -3.17 -3.08 -6.04
N GLY A 224 -2.25 -3.09 -5.08
CA GLY A 224 -2.55 -2.99 -3.66
C GLY A 224 -1.44 -2.28 -2.91
N TRP A 225 -1.79 -1.71 -1.77
CA TRP A 225 -0.86 -1.02 -0.89
C TRP A 225 -1.19 -1.31 0.56
N ASN A 226 -0.23 -1.82 1.30
CA ASN A 226 -0.29 -1.85 2.74
C ASN A 226 0.64 -0.78 3.30
N PHE A 227 0.12 0.06 4.19
CA PHE A 227 0.91 0.99 4.99
C PHE A 227 0.84 0.62 6.47
N GLY A 228 1.94 0.79 7.19
CA GLY A 228 2.04 0.66 8.63
C GLY A 228 2.49 -0.73 9.03
N PHE A 229 3.53 -0.85 9.85
CA PHE A 229 3.97 -2.14 10.42
C PHE A 229 3.47 -2.29 11.87
N ASP A 230 2.96 -3.47 12.20
CA ASP A 230 2.63 -3.84 13.58
C ASP A 230 2.76 -5.35 13.78
N PHE A 231 3.30 -5.73 14.94
CA PHE A 231 3.56 -7.08 15.36
C PHE A 231 3.30 -7.20 16.86
N SER A 232 2.35 -8.03 17.25
CA SER A 232 2.05 -8.27 18.65
C SER A 232 3.22 -8.98 19.34
N PRO A 233 3.60 -8.58 20.56
CA PRO A 233 4.57 -9.32 21.38
C PRO A 233 4.23 -10.80 21.62
N SER A 234 2.98 -11.20 21.39
CA SER A 234 2.51 -12.58 21.43
C SER A 234 2.83 -13.40 20.16
N GLY A 235 3.45 -12.79 19.14
CA GLY A 235 3.90 -13.48 17.92
C GLY A 235 2.99 -13.30 16.71
N TYR A 236 1.94 -12.48 16.82
CA TYR A 236 0.99 -12.27 15.72
C TYR A 236 1.34 -11.03 14.91
N ARG A 237 1.47 -11.19 13.61
CA ARG A 237 1.60 -10.09 12.66
C ARG A 237 0.23 -9.46 12.40
N LEU A 238 0.15 -8.14 12.50
CA LEU A 238 -1.14 -7.42 12.44
C LEU A 238 -1.35 -6.67 11.12
N ASN A 239 -0.33 -6.63 10.25
CA ASN A 239 -0.44 -6.12 8.89
C ASN A 239 0.51 -6.84 7.91
N ALA A 240 0.17 -6.82 6.60
CA ALA A 240 0.92 -7.55 5.56
C ALA A 240 2.19 -6.84 5.05
N THR A 241 2.61 -5.76 5.72
CA THR A 241 3.80 -4.93 5.45
C THR A 241 5.03 -5.52 6.13
N HIS A 242 6.10 -5.80 5.37
CA HIS A 242 7.43 -6.13 5.94
C HIS A 242 8.24 -4.86 6.26
N GLN A 243 7.89 -3.78 5.58
CA GLN A 243 8.38 -2.42 5.78
C GLN A 243 7.16 -1.49 5.76
N GLN A 244 7.25 -0.34 6.43
CA GLN A 244 6.14 0.61 6.64
C GLN A 244 5.32 0.92 5.37
N ILE A 245 5.93 0.92 4.18
CA ILE A 245 5.25 1.04 2.90
C ILE A 245 5.44 -0.25 2.11
N HIS A 246 4.36 -0.79 1.56
CA HIS A 246 4.43 -1.92 0.66
C HIS A 246 3.38 -1.83 -0.45
N GLN A 247 3.75 -1.26 -1.59
CA GLN A 247 2.94 -1.29 -2.81
C GLN A 247 3.28 -2.52 -3.63
N GLN A 248 2.27 -3.26 -4.09
CA GLN A 248 2.42 -4.42 -4.96
C GLN A 248 1.52 -4.24 -6.17
N PHE A 249 2.01 -4.61 -7.33
CA PHE A 249 1.17 -4.66 -8.53
C PHE A 249 1.65 -5.66 -9.57
N ALA A 250 0.69 -6.15 -10.35
CA ALA A 250 0.92 -7.08 -11.45
C ALA A 250 -0.05 -6.78 -12.60
N LEU A 251 0.38 -7.07 -13.82
CA LEU A 251 -0.52 -7.19 -14.97
C LEU A 251 -1.14 -8.59 -14.97
N VAL A 252 -2.43 -8.68 -15.25
CA VAL A 252 -3.20 -9.92 -15.18
C VAL A 252 -3.39 -10.48 -16.58
N ARG A 253 -2.90 -11.70 -16.82
CA ARG A 253 -3.10 -12.43 -18.08
C ARG A 253 -4.58 -12.79 -18.26
N PRO A 254 -5.10 -12.97 -19.49
CA PRO A 254 -6.49 -13.38 -19.71
C PRO A 254 -6.81 -14.74 -19.07
N THR A 255 -5.85 -15.67 -19.13
CA THR A 255 -5.96 -17.03 -18.61
C THR A 255 -4.78 -17.39 -17.71
N VAL A 256 -5.00 -18.39 -16.85
CA VAL A 256 -3.99 -18.99 -15.97
C VAL A 256 -4.12 -20.51 -16.03
N GLN A 257 -3.04 -21.23 -15.72
CA GLN A 257 -3.08 -22.69 -15.64
C GLN A 257 -3.99 -23.13 -14.48
N ALA A 258 -4.91 -24.04 -14.75
CA ALA A 258 -5.83 -24.58 -13.75
C ALA A 258 -5.08 -25.45 -12.74
N ALA A 259 -5.53 -25.42 -11.48
CA ALA A 259 -5.00 -26.31 -10.45
C ALA A 259 -5.21 -27.78 -10.86
N GLY A 260 -4.14 -28.57 -10.87
CA GLY A 260 -4.18 -29.98 -11.27
C GLY A 260 -3.90 -30.28 -12.75
N GLY A 261 -3.46 -29.30 -13.55
CA GLY A 261 -2.99 -29.54 -14.93
C GLY A 261 -4.09 -29.72 -15.97
N GLY A 262 -5.35 -29.40 -15.63
CA GLY A 262 -6.52 -29.55 -16.49
C GLY A 262 -6.68 -28.51 -17.61
N GLY A 263 -5.61 -27.82 -18.02
CA GLY A 263 -5.64 -26.76 -19.04
C GLY A 263 -5.69 -25.34 -18.47
N GLU A 264 -6.13 -24.38 -19.28
CA GLU A 264 -6.21 -22.96 -18.90
C GLU A 264 -7.62 -22.56 -18.46
N THR A 265 -7.71 -21.72 -17.43
CA THR A 265 -8.95 -21.11 -16.93
C THR A 265 -8.84 -19.58 -17.00
N PRO A 266 -9.95 -18.84 -17.20
CA PRO A 266 -9.94 -17.39 -17.08
C PRO A 266 -9.33 -16.95 -15.76
N SER A 267 -8.47 -15.93 -15.82
CA SER A 267 -7.95 -15.28 -14.62
C SER A 267 -9.07 -14.54 -13.89
N TYR A 268 -8.86 -14.29 -12.59
CA TYR A 268 -9.77 -13.49 -11.78
C TYR A 268 -9.11 -12.18 -11.38
N ALA A 269 -9.83 -11.07 -11.54
CA ALA A 269 -9.53 -9.79 -10.94
C ALA A 269 -10.74 -9.29 -10.15
N VAL A 270 -10.53 -8.56 -9.05
CA VAL A 270 -11.64 -8.07 -8.19
C VAL A 270 -12.64 -7.21 -8.95
N GLY A 271 -12.19 -6.52 -10.02
CA GLY A 271 -13.06 -5.78 -10.92
C GLY A 271 -14.14 -6.62 -11.60
N ASP A 272 -13.92 -7.91 -11.81
CA ASP A 272 -14.86 -8.80 -12.51
C ASP A 272 -16.20 -8.92 -11.76
N GLN A 273 -16.16 -8.92 -10.42
CA GLN A 273 -17.36 -8.96 -9.60
C GLN A 273 -18.18 -7.67 -9.74
N VAL A 274 -17.49 -6.54 -9.82
CA VAL A 274 -18.11 -5.22 -10.03
C VAL A 274 -18.69 -5.12 -11.43
N ALA A 275 -17.96 -5.57 -12.46
CA ALA A 275 -18.45 -5.63 -13.83
C ALA A 275 -19.74 -6.46 -13.93
N ALA A 276 -19.74 -7.64 -13.31
CA ALA A 276 -20.89 -8.53 -13.27
C ALA A 276 -22.08 -7.90 -12.55
N PHE A 277 -21.83 -7.21 -11.43
CA PHE A 277 -22.86 -6.46 -10.72
C PHE A 277 -23.42 -5.30 -11.56
N ALA A 278 -22.57 -4.47 -12.16
CA ALA A 278 -22.98 -3.34 -12.99
C ALA A 278 -23.86 -3.80 -14.16
N ARG A 279 -23.50 -4.91 -14.84
CA ARG A 279 -24.33 -5.52 -15.89
C ARG A 279 -25.70 -5.97 -15.37
N ARG A 280 -25.76 -6.63 -14.20
CA ARG A 280 -27.02 -7.05 -13.58
C ARG A 280 -27.88 -5.84 -13.20
N TYR A 281 -27.28 -4.82 -12.60
CA TYR A 281 -27.97 -3.59 -12.24
C TYR A 281 -28.56 -2.90 -13.46
N ARG A 282 -27.79 -2.73 -14.55
CA ARG A 282 -28.30 -2.15 -15.79
C ARG A 282 -29.49 -2.92 -16.36
N ARG A 283 -29.42 -4.26 -16.39
CA ARG A 283 -30.55 -5.10 -16.83
C ARG A 283 -31.80 -4.92 -15.97
N ALA A 284 -31.64 -4.75 -14.67
CA ALA A 284 -32.76 -4.63 -13.74
C ALA A 284 -33.34 -3.21 -13.65
N ALA A 285 -32.49 -2.19 -13.69
CA ALA A 285 -32.85 -0.79 -13.42
C ALA A 285 -32.95 0.07 -14.70
N GLY A 286 -32.52 -0.44 -15.86
CA GLY A 286 -32.54 0.30 -17.13
C GLY A 286 -31.54 1.46 -17.21
N ARG A 287 -30.63 1.60 -16.25
CA ARG A 287 -29.63 2.65 -16.16
C ARG A 287 -28.30 2.11 -15.64
N ASP A 288 -27.24 2.82 -15.96
CA ASP A 288 -25.89 2.44 -15.56
C ASP A 288 -25.66 2.62 -14.05
N PHE A 289 -24.89 1.71 -13.44
CA PHE A 289 -24.76 1.64 -11.99
C PHE A 289 -23.94 2.79 -11.42
N PHE A 290 -22.77 3.09 -11.96
CA PHE A 290 -21.90 4.09 -11.36
C PHE A 290 -22.46 5.50 -11.56
N ASP A 291 -23.13 5.77 -12.67
CA ASP A 291 -23.89 7.02 -12.82
C ASP A 291 -24.96 7.18 -11.71
N ALA A 292 -25.74 6.13 -11.45
CA ALA A 292 -26.70 6.13 -10.37
C ALA A 292 -26.04 6.21 -8.98
N TYR A 293 -24.90 5.56 -8.79
CA TYR A 293 -24.16 5.54 -7.52
C TYR A 293 -23.55 6.90 -7.20
N ILE A 294 -22.91 7.55 -8.18
CA ILE A 294 -22.37 8.91 -8.04
C ILE A 294 -23.49 9.91 -7.74
N ALA A 295 -24.63 9.79 -8.46
CA ALA A 295 -25.80 10.61 -8.16
C ALA A 295 -26.32 10.38 -6.72
N ALA A 296 -26.33 9.14 -6.24
CA ALA A 296 -26.73 8.80 -4.88
C ALA A 296 -25.76 9.32 -3.81
N ILE A 297 -24.45 9.32 -4.09
CA ILE A 297 -23.44 9.91 -3.19
C ILE A 297 -23.65 11.42 -3.08
N ARG A 298 -23.80 12.12 -4.21
CA ARG A 298 -23.98 13.59 -4.22
C ARG A 298 -25.34 14.02 -3.67
N GLY A 299 -26.38 13.20 -3.86
CA GLY A 299 -27.74 13.41 -3.34
C GLY A 299 -28.01 12.76 -1.99
N ASN A 300 -26.98 12.53 -1.17
CA ASN A 300 -27.13 11.71 0.02
C ASN A 300 -28.12 12.27 1.05
N THR A 301 -28.81 11.37 1.74
CA THR A 301 -29.60 11.66 2.94
C THR A 301 -29.09 10.81 4.11
N ARG A 302 -29.15 11.36 5.33
CA ARG A 302 -28.64 10.68 6.52
C ARG A 302 -29.34 9.35 6.79
N LEU A 303 -28.59 8.34 7.18
CA LEU A 303 -29.13 7.02 7.57
C LEU A 303 -29.90 7.05 8.90
N ASP A 304 -29.60 7.99 9.78
CA ASP A 304 -30.21 8.08 11.12
C ASP A 304 -31.52 8.88 11.16
N GLY A 305 -32.02 9.34 10.00
CA GLY A 305 -33.25 10.10 9.88
C GLY A 305 -33.21 11.54 10.44
N ARG A 306 -32.06 12.00 10.95
CA ARG A 306 -31.93 13.38 11.46
C ARG A 306 -31.89 14.37 10.29
N ARG A 307 -32.68 15.45 10.39
CA ARG A 307 -32.80 16.45 9.30
C ARG A 307 -31.86 17.65 9.42
N GLY A 308 -31.20 17.85 10.58
CA GLY A 308 -30.36 19.03 10.85
C GLY A 308 -28.86 18.77 10.91
N GLY A 309 -28.39 17.55 10.66
CA GLY A 309 -26.97 17.20 10.67
C GLY A 309 -26.33 17.20 9.28
N PRO A 310 -24.98 17.17 9.19
CA PRO A 310 -24.29 17.00 7.91
C PRO A 310 -24.79 15.74 7.21
N ALA A 311 -25.15 15.84 5.93
CA ALA A 311 -25.60 14.69 5.13
C ALA A 311 -24.59 14.31 4.04
N ASP A 312 -23.61 15.17 3.76
CA ASP A 312 -22.67 14.97 2.66
C ASP A 312 -21.68 13.85 2.97
N LEU A 313 -21.50 12.94 2.02
CA LEU A 313 -20.53 11.84 2.07
C LEU A 313 -19.20 12.22 1.40
N VAL A 314 -19.18 13.29 0.61
CA VAL A 314 -18.02 13.75 -0.14
C VAL A 314 -17.02 14.41 0.79
N ILE A 315 -15.77 13.99 0.70
CA ILE A 315 -14.64 14.58 1.44
C ILE A 315 -13.95 15.61 0.55
N HIS A 316 -13.70 15.24 -0.71
CA HIS A 316 -13.08 16.09 -1.72
C HIS A 316 -13.46 15.61 -3.12
N GLU A 317 -13.70 16.54 -4.03
CA GLU A 317 -13.98 16.24 -5.43
C GLU A 317 -13.24 17.24 -6.33
N ALA A 318 -12.42 16.75 -7.25
CA ALA A 318 -11.66 17.58 -8.19
C ALA A 318 -11.25 16.78 -9.44
N ASP A 319 -11.26 17.44 -10.60
CA ASP A 319 -10.71 16.93 -11.87
C ASP A 319 -11.22 15.52 -12.26
N GLY A 320 -12.49 15.22 -11.97
CA GLY A 320 -13.11 13.93 -12.26
C GLY A 320 -12.84 12.83 -11.24
N VAL A 321 -12.23 13.15 -10.09
CA VAL A 321 -11.96 12.22 -8.99
C VAL A 321 -12.76 12.60 -7.75
N LEU A 322 -13.44 11.62 -7.16
CA LEU A 322 -14.32 11.75 -6.00
C LEU A 322 -13.76 10.95 -4.82
N LEU A 323 -13.32 11.64 -3.76
CA LEU A 323 -12.98 11.04 -2.46
C LEU A 323 -14.19 11.13 -1.53
N HIS A 324 -14.71 10.01 -1.07
CA HIS A 324 -15.93 9.96 -0.27
C HIS A 324 -15.93 8.82 0.76
N VAL A 325 -16.87 8.89 1.71
CA VAL A 325 -17.18 7.77 2.62
C VAL A 325 -18.30 6.92 1.99
N PRO A 326 -18.09 5.62 1.72
CA PRO A 326 -19.17 4.76 1.23
C PRO A 326 -20.18 4.48 2.34
N LYS A 327 -21.46 4.30 2.02
CA LYS A 327 -22.46 3.89 3.02
C LYS A 327 -22.31 2.45 3.47
N ALA A 328 -21.90 1.56 2.56
CA ALA A 328 -21.69 0.15 2.82
C ALA A 328 -20.21 -0.11 3.15
N GLN A 329 -19.76 0.43 4.29
CA GLN A 329 -18.38 0.25 4.76
C GLN A 329 -18.13 -1.20 5.18
N ARG A 330 -16.96 -1.71 4.80
CA ARG A 330 -16.41 -3.02 5.19
C ARG A 330 -15.23 -2.93 6.15
N SER A 331 -14.78 -1.73 6.45
CA SER A 331 -13.89 -1.46 7.57
C SER A 331 -14.41 -0.26 8.34
N GLN A 332 -14.19 -0.25 9.66
CA GLN A 332 -14.40 0.96 10.45
C GLN A 332 -13.53 2.07 9.89
N GLY A 333 -14.16 3.12 9.37
CA GLY A 333 -13.46 4.25 8.79
C GLY A 333 -13.05 4.08 7.33
N GLU A 334 -13.63 3.11 6.60
CA GLU A 334 -13.41 2.97 5.16
C GLU A 334 -13.74 4.27 4.41
N ILE A 335 -12.85 4.67 3.51
CA ILE A 335 -13.06 5.73 2.52
C ILE A 335 -12.68 5.23 1.13
N GLN A 336 -13.24 5.83 0.08
CA GLN A 336 -13.02 5.43 -1.30
C GLN A 336 -12.63 6.61 -2.17
N VAL A 337 -11.68 6.39 -3.08
CA VAL A 337 -11.38 7.28 -4.21
C VAL A 337 -11.99 6.67 -5.45
N LEU A 338 -12.93 7.36 -6.11
CA LEU A 338 -13.70 6.89 -7.25
C LEU A 338 -13.51 7.82 -8.45
N ALA A 339 -13.37 7.26 -9.66
CA ALA A 339 -13.49 8.01 -10.90
C ALA A 339 -14.94 8.45 -11.11
N ALA A 340 -15.17 9.77 -11.07
CA ALA A 340 -16.46 10.37 -11.38
C ALA A 340 -16.71 10.48 -12.89
N GLU A 341 -15.63 10.54 -13.68
CA GLU A 341 -15.67 10.45 -15.14
C GLU A 341 -15.59 8.98 -15.61
N PRO A 342 -15.95 8.64 -16.86
CA PRO A 342 -15.90 7.28 -17.44
C PRO A 342 -14.51 6.65 -17.62
N VAL A 343 -13.67 6.70 -16.59
CA VAL A 343 -12.35 6.08 -16.52
C VAL A 343 -12.47 4.80 -15.70
N GLY A 344 -12.29 3.65 -16.34
CA GLY A 344 -12.40 2.33 -15.72
C GLY A 344 -11.07 1.73 -15.26
N ASN A 345 -9.95 2.18 -15.81
CA ASN A 345 -8.61 1.67 -15.50
C ASN A 345 -7.53 2.71 -15.82
N VAL A 346 -6.28 2.40 -15.48
CA VAL A 346 -5.15 3.33 -15.65
C VAL A 346 -4.70 3.54 -17.10
N LEU A 347 -5.07 2.67 -18.04
CA LEU A 347 -4.82 2.92 -19.47
C LEU A 347 -5.74 4.02 -20.00
N GLU A 348 -6.96 4.13 -19.46
CA GLU A 348 -7.95 5.16 -19.80
C GLU A 348 -7.68 6.50 -19.10
N ALA A 349 -6.88 6.50 -18.03
CA ALA A 349 -6.56 7.69 -17.24
C ALA A 349 -5.46 8.52 -17.90
N GLY A 350 -5.78 9.71 -18.42
CA GLY A 350 -4.79 10.68 -18.94
C GLY A 350 -4.02 11.44 -17.84
N THR A 351 -2.99 12.21 -18.22
CA THR A 351 -2.09 12.92 -17.28
C THR A 351 -2.81 13.75 -16.22
N ARG A 352 -3.79 14.58 -16.62
CA ARG A 352 -4.59 15.41 -15.70
C ARG A 352 -5.29 14.54 -14.64
N PHE A 353 -5.96 13.49 -15.09
CA PHE A 353 -6.71 12.59 -14.23
C PHE A 353 -5.78 11.82 -13.28
N ARG A 354 -4.66 11.29 -13.77
CA ARG A 354 -3.67 10.60 -12.92
C ARG A 354 -3.12 11.52 -11.84
N ALA A 355 -2.83 12.79 -12.15
CA ALA A 355 -2.38 13.76 -11.16
C ALA A 355 -3.46 14.04 -10.09
N ALA A 356 -4.73 14.13 -10.48
CA ALA A 356 -5.83 14.29 -9.54
C ALA A 356 -6.05 13.05 -8.67
N LEU A 357 -5.94 11.86 -9.29
CA LEU A 357 -6.03 10.58 -8.61
C LEU A 357 -4.93 10.45 -7.56
N ASP A 358 -3.68 10.72 -7.92
CA ASP A 358 -2.54 10.66 -7.01
C ASP A 358 -2.71 11.65 -5.84
N ARG A 359 -3.18 12.88 -6.10
CA ARG A 359 -3.54 13.85 -5.05
C ARG A 359 -4.63 13.32 -4.12
N ALA A 360 -5.69 12.71 -4.66
CA ALA A 360 -6.78 12.15 -3.86
C ALA A 360 -6.32 10.95 -3.01
N LEU A 361 -5.46 10.08 -3.56
CA LEU A 361 -4.85 8.97 -2.80
C LEU A 361 -3.98 9.49 -1.65
N TRP A 362 -3.17 10.53 -1.89
CA TRP A 362 -2.38 11.19 -0.84
C TRP A 362 -3.29 11.80 0.24
N LEU A 363 -4.31 12.56 -0.17
CA LEU A 363 -5.25 13.21 0.74
C LEU A 363 -5.97 12.18 1.62
N ALA A 364 -6.42 11.07 1.03
CA ALA A 364 -7.03 9.96 1.75
C ALA A 364 -6.11 9.41 2.85
N MET A 365 -4.85 9.10 2.52
CA MET A 365 -3.87 8.61 3.51
C MET A 365 -3.64 9.61 4.64
N ARG A 366 -3.52 10.90 4.33
CA ARG A 366 -3.26 11.95 5.31
C ARG A 366 -4.47 12.26 6.19
N VAL A 367 -5.69 12.20 5.64
CA VAL A 367 -6.92 12.33 6.42
C VAL A 367 -7.04 11.18 7.42
N LEU A 368 -6.81 9.93 6.97
CA LEU A 368 -6.86 8.76 7.84
C LEU A 368 -5.79 8.82 8.96
N ASP A 369 -4.58 9.30 8.65
CA ASP A 369 -3.53 9.55 9.65
C ASP A 369 -3.97 10.53 10.75
N ARG A 370 -4.58 11.65 10.35
CA ARG A 370 -5.10 12.68 11.27
C ARG A 370 -6.25 12.15 12.13
N LEU A 371 -7.00 11.18 11.62
CA LEU A 371 -8.03 10.42 12.35
C LEU A 371 -7.46 9.26 13.18
N GLY A 372 -6.13 9.13 13.24
CA GLY A 372 -5.44 8.17 14.11
C GLY A 372 -5.22 6.78 13.50
N ALA A 373 -5.48 6.60 12.20
CA ALA A 373 -5.09 5.36 11.53
C ALA A 373 -3.55 5.24 11.55
N ARG A 374 -3.06 4.02 11.81
CA ARG A 374 -1.63 3.69 11.78
C ARG A 374 -1.32 2.59 10.77
N MET A 375 -2.31 1.77 10.46
CA MET A 375 -2.24 0.74 9.44
C MET A 375 -3.40 0.91 8.48
N ILE A 376 -3.11 0.86 7.18
CA ILE A 376 -4.12 1.02 6.13
C ILE A 376 -3.82 0.00 5.04
N THR A 377 -4.81 -0.79 4.66
CA THR A 377 -4.79 -1.61 3.44
C THR A 377 -5.58 -0.90 2.37
N VAL A 378 -4.99 -0.74 1.19
CA VAL A 378 -5.61 -0.13 0.01
C VAL A 378 -5.56 -1.13 -1.13
N TYR A 379 -6.61 -1.22 -1.92
CA TYR A 379 -6.59 -1.99 -3.16
C TYR A 379 -7.38 -1.28 -4.26
N GLU A 380 -6.93 -1.53 -5.48
CA GLU A 380 -7.55 -1.03 -6.71
C GLU A 380 -8.66 -1.96 -7.18
N VAL A 381 -9.74 -1.37 -7.69
CA VAL A 381 -10.78 -2.06 -8.44
C VAL A 381 -10.90 -1.41 -9.81
N SER A 382 -10.41 -2.10 -10.83
CA SER A 382 -10.34 -1.61 -12.21
C SER A 382 -11.18 -2.46 -13.16
N LYS A 383 -11.75 -1.81 -14.19
CA LYS A 383 -12.34 -2.45 -15.37
C LYS A 383 -11.24 -3.15 -16.18
N ARG A 384 -11.57 -4.29 -16.79
CA ARG A 384 -10.63 -4.93 -17.72
C ARG A 384 -10.35 -4.07 -18.96
N PHE A 385 -9.18 -4.24 -19.56
CA PHE A 385 -8.71 -3.49 -20.74
C PHE A 385 -9.45 -3.88 -22.02
N ASP A 386 -9.88 -5.14 -22.11
CA ASP A 386 -10.64 -5.70 -23.23
C ASP A 386 -12.16 -5.56 -23.05
N GLU A 387 -12.63 -5.12 -21.88
CA GLU A 387 -14.05 -4.96 -21.60
C GLU A 387 -14.58 -3.62 -22.11
N ALA A 388 -15.25 -3.67 -23.27
CA ALA A 388 -16.00 -2.55 -23.82
C ALA A 388 -17.41 -2.46 -23.20
N GLY A 389 -17.92 -1.24 -23.04
CA GLY A 389 -19.35 -1.01 -22.84
C GLY A 389 -19.89 -1.29 -21.43
N THR A 390 -19.04 -1.49 -20.42
CA THR A 390 -19.48 -1.42 -19.03
C THR A 390 -19.26 -0.02 -18.46
N ASP A 391 -20.18 0.41 -17.59
CA ASP A 391 -20.07 1.65 -16.83
C ASP A 391 -19.09 1.53 -15.64
N GLN A 392 -18.28 0.46 -15.57
CA GLN A 392 -17.39 0.26 -14.45
C GLN A 392 -16.34 1.37 -14.38
N ARG A 393 -16.33 2.07 -13.25
CA ARG A 393 -15.36 3.12 -12.91
C ARG A 393 -14.16 2.52 -12.18
N LEU A 394 -13.01 3.16 -12.30
CA LEU A 394 -11.83 2.90 -11.48
C LEU A 394 -12.10 3.43 -10.07
N PHE A 395 -11.86 2.61 -9.04
CA PHE A 395 -11.88 3.10 -7.67
C PHE A 395 -10.90 2.36 -6.77
N TYR A 396 -10.57 2.99 -5.65
CA TYR A 396 -9.66 2.49 -4.62
C TYR A 396 -10.38 2.48 -3.29
N CYS A 397 -10.27 1.38 -2.55
CA CYS A 397 -10.85 1.26 -1.21
C CYS A 397 -9.73 1.34 -0.18
N PHE A 398 -9.88 2.22 0.81
CA PHE A 398 -8.96 2.37 1.93
C PHE A 398 -9.58 1.74 3.16
N LEU A 399 -8.93 0.71 3.69
CA LEU A 399 -9.37 -0.04 4.86
C LEU A 399 -8.40 0.25 6.02
N PRO A 400 -8.62 1.33 6.79
CA PRO A 400 -7.81 1.62 7.96
C PRO A 400 -8.11 0.59 9.06
N ARG A 401 -7.08 0.22 9.83
CA ARG A 401 -7.23 -0.47 11.11
C ARG A 401 -7.14 0.57 12.22
N HIS A 402 -8.27 0.85 12.86
CA HIS A 402 -8.30 1.65 14.08
C HIS A 402 -8.04 0.76 15.30
N PRO A 403 -7.38 1.26 16.37
CA PRO A 403 -7.08 0.46 17.56
C PRO A 403 -8.29 -0.19 18.24
N GLN A 404 -9.48 0.41 18.07
CA GLN A 404 -10.74 -0.08 18.63
C GLN A 404 -11.62 -0.80 17.60
N SER A 405 -11.13 -0.99 16.37
CA SER A 405 -11.88 -1.72 15.35
C SER A 405 -11.87 -3.21 15.68
N PRO A 406 -13.02 -3.85 15.91
CA PRO A 406 -13.06 -5.28 16.16
C PRO A 406 -12.69 -6.03 14.88
N GLY A 407 -11.46 -6.56 14.80
CA GLY A 407 -11.11 -7.56 13.78
C GLY A 407 -11.49 -8.93 14.32
N ALA A 408 -12.49 -9.59 13.76
CA ALA A 408 -12.96 -10.89 14.29
C ALA A 408 -13.96 -11.63 13.38
N PHE A 409 -14.53 -12.70 13.94
CA PHE A 409 -15.62 -13.56 13.46
C PHE A 409 -16.70 -12.88 12.60
N SER A 410 -17.09 -11.64 12.91
CA SER A 410 -18.08 -10.90 12.12
C SER A 410 -17.63 -10.69 10.67
N GLU A 411 -16.37 -10.32 10.44
CA GLU A 411 -15.82 -10.14 9.08
C GLU A 411 -15.80 -11.46 8.30
N TRP A 412 -15.46 -12.57 8.97
CA TRP A 412 -15.53 -13.92 8.41
C TRP A 412 -16.96 -14.34 8.02
N GLN A 413 -17.98 -13.84 8.72
CA GLN A 413 -19.39 -14.00 8.38
C GLN A 413 -19.91 -12.97 7.37
N GLN A 414 -19.04 -12.15 6.78
CA GLN A 414 -19.42 -11.03 5.89
C GLN A 414 -20.34 -10.01 6.60
N ARG A 415 -20.10 -9.78 7.89
CA ARG A 415 -20.77 -8.78 8.72
C ARG A 415 -19.76 -7.75 9.20
N TRP A 416 -19.94 -6.51 8.77
CA TRP A 416 -19.07 -5.41 9.13
C TRP A 416 -19.74 -4.52 10.17
N VAL A 417 -19.01 -4.18 11.22
CA VAL A 417 -19.50 -3.36 12.32
C VAL A 417 -18.79 -2.02 12.28
N THR A 418 -19.56 -0.96 12.12
CA THR A 418 -19.06 0.42 12.20
C THR A 418 -19.67 1.12 13.41
N GLY A 419 -18.81 1.77 14.20
CA GLY A 419 -19.24 2.53 15.38
C GLY A 419 -19.71 3.95 15.10
N HIS A 420 -19.92 4.32 13.83
CA HIS A 420 -20.28 5.67 13.40
C HIS A 420 -21.20 5.64 12.18
N TYR A 421 -21.96 6.73 11.99
CA TYR A 421 -22.65 6.97 10.73
C TYR A 421 -21.65 7.48 9.68
N PRO A 422 -21.75 7.04 8.40
CA PRO A 422 -20.89 7.49 7.31
C PRO A 422 -20.84 9.00 7.15
N GLU A 423 -21.98 9.69 7.37
CA GLU A 423 -22.09 11.14 7.24
C GLU A 423 -21.30 11.90 8.31
N ASP A 424 -21.29 11.39 9.55
CA ASP A 424 -20.53 11.99 10.66
C ASP A 424 -19.02 11.75 10.47
N TYR A 425 -18.66 10.60 9.90
CA TYR A 425 -17.27 10.29 9.56
C TYR A 425 -16.78 11.15 8.37
N ALA A 426 -17.60 11.33 7.34
CA ALA A 426 -17.30 12.20 6.20
C ALA A 426 -17.06 13.65 6.65
N GLU A 427 -17.87 14.13 7.60
CA GLU A 427 -17.67 15.44 8.23
C GLU A 427 -16.33 15.55 8.96
N ALA A 428 -15.96 14.54 9.75
CA ALA A 428 -14.65 14.50 10.41
C ALA A 428 -13.50 14.50 9.39
N CYS A 429 -13.63 13.72 8.31
CA CYS A 429 -12.68 13.69 7.21
C CYS A 429 -12.51 15.06 6.53
N ARG A 430 -13.62 15.75 6.22
CA ARG A 430 -13.60 17.09 5.58
C ARG A 430 -12.84 18.12 6.41
N ARG A 431 -13.04 18.13 7.73
CA ARG A 431 -12.33 19.07 8.63
C ARG A 431 -10.82 18.91 8.55
N HIS A 432 -10.32 17.68 8.47
CA HIS A 432 -8.90 17.42 8.30
C HIS A 432 -8.42 17.69 6.86
N ALA A 433 -9.23 17.34 5.85
CA ALA A 433 -8.90 17.58 4.45
C ALA A 433 -8.73 19.08 4.14
N ALA A 434 -9.57 19.95 4.72
CA ALA A 434 -9.51 21.39 4.51
C ALA A 434 -8.15 21.99 4.92
N GLY A 435 -7.61 21.57 6.08
CA GLY A 435 -6.28 22.00 6.52
C GLY A 435 -5.17 21.52 5.59
N LEU A 436 -5.21 20.24 5.19
CA LEU A 436 -4.21 19.65 4.31
C LEU A 436 -4.19 20.27 2.91
N LEU A 437 -5.36 20.62 2.37
CA LEU A 437 -5.47 21.28 1.07
C LEU A 437 -5.02 22.75 1.12
N ALA A 438 -5.16 23.41 2.27
CA ALA A 438 -4.63 24.76 2.46
C ALA A 438 -3.10 24.75 2.45
N ASP A 439 -2.46 23.74 3.06
CA ASP A 439 -0.99 23.58 3.08
C ASP A 439 -0.37 23.30 1.69
N LEU A 440 -1.18 22.94 0.69
CA LEU A 440 -0.76 22.68 -0.69
C LEU A 440 -0.83 23.91 -1.61
N ARG A 441 -1.47 24.99 -1.16
CA ARG A 441 -1.58 26.26 -1.90
C ARG A 441 -0.45 27.18 -1.50
#